data_AF-A0ABD3R701-F1
#
_entry.id   AF-A0ABD3R701-F1
#
_cell.length_a   1.000
_cell.length_b   1.000
_cell.length_c   1.000
_cell.angle_alpha   90.00
_cell.angle_beta   90.00
_cell.angle_gamma   90.00
#
_symmetry.space_group_name_H-M   'P 1'
#
loop_
_entity.id
_entity.type
_entity.pdbx_description
1 polymer ?
#
loop_
_entity_poly.entity_id
_entity_poly.type
_entity_poly.pdbx_seq_one_letter_code
_entity_poly.pdbx_strand_id
1 'polypeptide(L)'
;MKWIRGRRTRGEGRGGGGEGSNSTVEDGIRIQEREREYSVHATRFDGFLDRAMVDEMIRKNKLRYGLDLNVTRFTDILGNGTRRRITLDPPPKRRRKKSVVGMGGKTTSAAAAVSSNDAEDDDDDMEYVVADPTDVWSNVDTSSCTLRLLRPHEHNDRIHAMLSLLESEFGCMVGSNAYLTPLHSQGFAPHYDDVDVFVLQLEGYKRWMVYAPLNKRETLPRVSSRDYTEKEMEDEERLLDVTLGPGDVLYLPRGWIHQAETVKRPSSFTSRVLPPRPSGTKDDRHSLHLTISAMQNWSWADFLELLMPEALESAASSDKTTSLREGLPRNFLSYMGTMHHDDGVDDDFSALPEGLKQAAKAQQARDLAESHHDGETNEDEEEATMKIRERQRRARRQKRFKEEAKKRIMRVCKQAMSMLDDACDEIGKRFLSDRLPPALLKPERSLTKEGISNGDSKSATRHRHDLSKKIWPNTLCRIVRPDVARLVVEEGKAVLYHCLDNSRVYHGTPLSPMEFEIDDAPALEQLLTTVEPHWIMVNDLIHGDIEDKMEIAQTLYDEGLLATILVDAPDRSVKTG
;
A
#
# COMPACT_ATOMS: atom_id res chain seq x y z
N MET A 1 15.34 -4.99 -10.27
CA MET A 1 15.82 -3.64 -9.88
C MET A 1 16.00 -2.79 -11.13
N LYS A 2 15.75 -1.48 -11.04
CA LYS A 2 15.96 -0.54 -12.14
C LYS A 2 16.54 0.75 -11.60
N TRP A 3 17.61 1.25 -12.20
CA TRP A 3 18.18 2.56 -11.89
C TRP A 3 18.11 3.44 -13.13
N ILE A 4 17.60 4.66 -12.96
CA ILE A 4 17.48 5.64 -14.03
C ILE A 4 18.22 6.90 -13.62
N ARG A 5 19.22 7.27 -14.41
CA ARG A 5 19.96 8.52 -14.20
C ARG A 5 19.20 9.72 -14.74
N GLY A 6 19.06 10.77 -13.95
CA GLY A 6 18.42 12.02 -14.38
C GLY A 6 19.25 12.73 -15.45
N ARG A 7 18.88 12.63 -16.73
CA ARG A 7 19.42 13.51 -17.79
C ARG A 7 18.46 14.67 -18.03
N ARG A 8 19.00 15.89 -18.10
CA ARG A 8 18.30 17.04 -18.67
C ARG A 8 18.24 16.85 -20.18
N THR A 9 17.07 16.52 -20.74
CA THR A 9 16.87 16.57 -22.19
C THR A 9 16.81 18.03 -22.61
N ARG A 10 17.90 18.57 -23.15
CA ARG A 10 17.79 19.71 -24.07
C ARG A 10 17.06 19.18 -25.29
N GLY A 11 15.82 19.62 -25.51
CA GLY A 11 15.16 19.46 -26.80
C GLY A 11 15.88 20.31 -27.84
N GLU A 12 16.96 19.81 -28.43
CA GLU A 12 17.38 20.29 -29.75
C GLU A 12 16.43 19.66 -30.77
N GLY A 13 15.28 20.31 -30.97
CA GLY A 13 14.48 20.09 -32.16
C GLY A 13 15.29 20.52 -33.37
N ARG A 14 15.90 19.55 -34.06
CA ARG A 14 16.41 19.77 -35.42
C ARG A 14 15.24 20.24 -36.28
N GLY A 15 15.31 21.50 -36.74
CA GLY A 15 14.41 22.02 -37.76
C GLY A 15 14.54 21.22 -39.05
N GLY A 16 13.59 20.32 -39.29
CA GLY A 16 13.23 19.84 -40.62
C GLY A 16 12.03 20.68 -41.08
N GLY A 17 12.19 21.39 -42.19
CA GLY A 17 11.16 22.28 -42.73
C GLY A 17 10.03 21.55 -43.48
N GLY A 18 8.88 22.22 -43.55
CA GLY A 18 7.69 21.92 -44.37
C GLY A 18 6.67 21.01 -43.67
N GLU A 19 5.37 21.29 -43.54
CA GLU A 19 4.48 22.30 -44.11
C GLU A 19 3.30 22.57 -43.15
N GLY A 20 2.86 23.83 -43.12
CA GLY A 20 1.56 24.40 -42.71
C GLY A 20 0.63 23.68 -41.71
N SER A 21 0.60 24.16 -40.48
CA SER A 21 -0.64 24.34 -39.72
C SER A 21 -0.56 25.61 -38.88
N ASN A 22 -1.63 26.42 -38.90
CA ASN A 22 -1.72 27.70 -38.18
C ASN A 22 -1.62 27.47 -36.66
N SER A 23 -0.40 27.56 -36.12
CA SER A 23 -0.22 27.75 -34.68
C SER A 23 -0.54 29.21 -34.35
N THR A 24 -1.45 29.41 -33.40
CA THR A 24 -1.87 30.75 -33.00
C THR A 24 -0.78 31.39 -32.15
N VAL A 25 -0.74 32.74 -32.11
CA VAL A 25 0.19 33.49 -31.25
C VAL A 25 0.06 33.08 -29.77
N GLU A 26 -1.13 32.61 -29.34
CA GLU A 26 -1.38 32.06 -28.00
C GLU A 26 -0.63 30.75 -27.72
N ASP A 27 -0.50 29.87 -28.72
CA ASP A 27 0.27 28.62 -28.59
C ASP A 27 1.76 28.91 -28.46
N GLY A 28 2.26 29.91 -29.20
CA GLY A 28 3.64 30.38 -29.08
C GLY A 28 3.96 30.99 -27.71
N ILE A 29 3.03 31.75 -27.13
CA ILE A 29 3.18 32.32 -25.77
C ILE A 29 3.14 31.22 -24.71
N ARG A 30 2.20 30.25 -24.80
CA ARG A 30 2.13 29.11 -23.87
C ARG A 30 3.35 28.21 -23.91
N ILE A 31 3.93 27.99 -25.09
CA ILE A 31 5.18 27.24 -25.24
C ILE A 31 6.33 28.04 -24.62
N GLN A 32 6.43 29.35 -24.87
CA GLN A 32 7.46 30.19 -24.25
C GLN A 32 7.32 30.32 -22.72
N GLU A 33 6.10 30.36 -22.19
CA GLU A 33 5.83 30.39 -20.74
C GLU A 33 6.19 29.04 -20.10
N ARG A 34 5.79 27.91 -20.70
CA ARG A 34 6.24 26.58 -20.27
C ARG A 34 7.76 26.43 -20.34
N GLU A 35 8.39 26.86 -21.42
CA GLU A 35 9.85 26.82 -21.57
C GLU A 35 10.58 27.71 -20.54
N ARG A 36 10.01 28.87 -20.18
CA ARG A 36 10.52 29.72 -19.09
C ARG A 36 10.35 29.04 -17.72
N GLU A 37 9.26 28.33 -17.47
CA GLU A 37 9.01 27.58 -16.23
C GLU A 37 9.99 26.39 -16.11
N TYR A 38 10.23 25.64 -17.19
CA TYR A 38 11.24 24.57 -17.24
C TYR A 38 12.69 25.07 -17.14
N SER A 39 12.94 26.36 -17.40
CA SER A 39 14.26 26.96 -17.24
C SER A 39 14.67 27.17 -15.77
N VAL A 40 13.74 27.02 -14.81
CA VAL A 40 13.99 27.27 -13.37
C VAL A 40 14.50 26.02 -12.64
N HIS A 41 14.15 24.82 -13.10
CA HIS A 41 14.54 23.56 -12.45
C HIS A 41 15.91 23.07 -12.95
N ALA A 42 16.83 22.82 -12.02
CA ALA A 42 18.15 22.24 -12.30
C ALA A 42 18.08 20.72 -12.44
N THR A 43 17.26 20.03 -11.64
CA THR A 43 17.04 18.57 -11.71
C THR A 43 15.54 18.19 -11.77
N ARG A 44 15.25 16.90 -12.05
CA ARG A 44 13.88 16.39 -12.24
C ARG A 44 12.96 16.64 -11.03
N PHE A 45 13.51 16.63 -9.82
CA PHE A 45 12.74 16.72 -8.57
C PHE A 45 12.97 18.04 -7.82
N ASP A 46 13.52 19.06 -8.49
CA ASP A 46 13.72 20.36 -7.85
C ASP A 46 12.37 20.99 -7.44
N GLY A 47 12.25 21.34 -6.16
CA GLY A 47 11.03 21.95 -5.59
C GLY A 47 10.02 20.95 -5.01
N PHE A 48 10.32 19.64 -5.01
CA PHE A 48 9.45 18.62 -4.41
C PHE A 48 9.47 18.66 -2.88
N LEU A 49 10.66 18.53 -2.31
CA LEU A 49 10.92 18.59 -0.88
C LEU A 49 12.38 18.97 -0.68
N ASP A 50 12.64 19.89 0.24
CA ASP A 50 13.98 20.30 0.64
C ASP A 50 14.07 20.38 2.17
N ARG A 51 15.30 20.58 2.68
CA ARG A 51 15.54 20.69 4.13
C ARG A 51 14.72 21.80 4.81
N ALA A 52 14.47 22.92 4.13
CA ALA A 52 13.71 24.04 4.70
C ALA A 52 12.22 23.71 4.80
N MET A 53 11.66 23.03 3.80
CA MET A 53 10.29 22.52 3.85
C MET A 53 10.12 21.49 4.97
N VAL A 54 11.08 20.59 5.17
CA VAL A 54 11.04 19.63 6.30
C VAL A 54 11.04 20.36 7.64
N ASP A 55 11.89 21.37 7.79
CA ASP A 55 11.93 22.21 8.99
C ASP A 55 10.61 22.94 9.25
N GLU A 56 10.03 23.52 8.20
CA GLU A 56 8.72 24.17 8.26
C GLU A 56 7.61 23.19 8.69
N MET A 57 7.61 21.96 8.18
CA MET A 57 6.66 20.92 8.58
C MET A 57 6.76 20.60 10.07
N ILE A 58 7.99 20.40 10.58
CA ILE A 58 8.20 20.13 12.01
C ILE A 58 7.65 21.27 12.87
N ARG A 59 7.96 22.53 12.51
CA ARG A 59 7.54 23.71 13.25
C ARG A 59 6.03 23.95 13.21
N LYS A 60 5.42 23.87 12.02
CA LYS A 60 4.01 24.25 11.83
C LYS A 60 3.03 23.17 12.30
N ASN A 61 3.37 21.91 12.06
CA ASN A 61 2.43 20.80 12.24
C ASN A 61 2.61 20.07 13.58
N LYS A 62 3.56 20.51 14.42
CA LYS A 62 3.84 19.91 15.74
C LYS A 62 4.08 18.40 15.64
N LEU A 63 4.91 18.00 14.69
CA LEU A 63 5.22 16.60 14.42
C LEU A 63 5.75 15.89 15.67
N ARG A 64 5.38 14.63 15.86
CA ARG A 64 5.69 13.85 17.04
C ARG A 64 6.71 12.76 16.74
N TYR A 65 7.65 12.56 17.67
CA TYR A 65 8.58 11.44 17.61
C TYR A 65 7.85 10.10 17.64
N GLY A 66 8.32 9.10 16.90
CA GLY A 66 7.71 7.77 16.82
C GLY A 66 6.52 7.68 15.87
N LEU A 67 5.72 8.74 15.74
CA LEU A 67 4.46 8.75 14.97
C LEU A 67 4.56 9.49 13.64
N ASP A 68 5.20 10.67 13.63
CA ASP A 68 5.32 11.51 12.44
C ASP A 68 6.78 11.59 11.95
N LEU A 69 7.75 11.36 12.84
CA LEU A 69 9.17 11.30 12.48
C LEU A 69 9.97 10.38 13.42
N ASN A 70 11.13 9.92 12.94
CA ASN A 70 12.13 9.21 13.73
C ASN A 70 13.52 9.82 13.53
N VAL A 71 14.34 9.78 14.57
CA VAL A 71 15.76 10.14 14.52
C VAL A 71 16.60 8.90 14.81
N THR A 72 17.36 8.45 13.83
CA THR A 72 18.08 7.16 13.88
C THR A 72 19.55 7.28 13.51
N ARG A 73 20.38 6.36 13.99
CA ARG A 73 21.76 6.18 13.49
C ARG A 73 22.18 4.72 13.53
N PHE A 74 22.99 4.30 12.56
CA PHE A 74 23.62 2.98 12.54
C PHE A 74 25.09 3.13 12.92
N THR A 75 25.46 2.72 14.14
CA THR A 75 26.79 2.99 14.69
C THR A 75 27.23 1.92 15.67
N ASP A 76 28.54 1.83 15.91
CA ASP A 76 29.12 0.98 16.95
C ASP A 76 29.15 1.78 18.26
N ILE A 77 28.18 1.50 19.13
CA ILE A 77 28.05 2.18 20.43
C ILE A 77 28.92 1.50 21.49
N LEU A 78 29.15 0.19 21.34
CA LEU A 78 29.85 -0.62 22.32
C LEU A 78 31.37 -0.61 22.10
N GLY A 79 31.84 -0.06 20.98
CA GLY A 79 33.26 -0.02 20.61
C GLY A 79 33.83 -1.40 20.31
N ASN A 80 32.97 -2.37 19.99
CA ASN A 80 33.36 -3.77 19.76
C ASN A 80 33.44 -4.13 18.27
N GLY A 81 33.39 -3.14 17.39
CA GLY A 81 33.40 -3.29 15.94
C GLY A 81 32.07 -3.68 15.32
N THR A 82 30.99 -3.86 16.11
CA THR A 82 29.68 -4.27 15.60
C THR A 82 28.69 -3.09 15.65
N ARG A 83 28.30 -2.60 14.48
CA ARG A 83 27.32 -1.52 14.37
C ARG A 83 25.89 -2.03 14.56
N ARG A 84 25.05 -1.20 15.19
CA ARG A 84 23.61 -1.46 15.37
C ARG A 84 22.81 -0.20 15.11
N ARG A 85 21.56 -0.38 14.67
CA ARG A 85 20.62 0.72 14.51
C ARG A 85 20.14 1.12 15.89
N ILE A 86 20.13 2.42 16.15
CA ILE A 86 19.47 3.00 17.31
C ILE A 86 18.52 4.10 16.89
N THR A 87 17.44 4.21 17.66
CA THR A 87 16.45 5.27 17.55
C THR A 87 16.56 6.14 18.79
N LEU A 88 16.66 7.45 18.59
CA LEU A 88 16.79 8.45 19.66
C LEU A 88 15.45 9.08 20.06
N ASP A 89 14.36 8.55 19.53
CA ASP A 89 13.00 9.01 19.81
C ASP A 89 12.70 8.81 21.30
N PRO A 90 12.23 9.85 22.02
CA PRO A 90 11.72 9.68 23.36
C PRO A 90 10.51 8.74 23.34
N PRO A 91 10.42 7.76 24.27
CA PRO A 91 9.31 6.83 24.29
C PRO A 91 7.99 7.57 24.59
N PRO A 92 6.87 7.15 23.97
CA PRO A 92 5.56 7.71 24.26
C PRO A 92 5.16 7.41 25.71
N LYS A 93 4.34 8.30 26.31
CA LYS A 93 3.89 8.19 27.71
C LYS A 93 2.44 7.72 27.75
N ARG A 94 2.11 6.78 28.64
CA ARG A 94 0.69 6.44 28.88
C ARG A 94 -0.06 7.65 29.42
N ARG A 95 -1.21 7.99 28.82
CA ARG A 95 -2.11 9.04 29.29
C ARG A 95 -2.55 8.70 30.72
N ARG A 96 -2.39 9.65 31.65
CA ARG A 96 -2.90 9.48 33.02
C ARG A 96 -4.43 9.53 32.94
N LYS A 97 -5.11 8.40 33.13
CA LYS A 97 -6.57 8.39 33.33
C LYS A 97 -6.88 9.35 34.48
N LYS A 98 -7.59 10.45 34.20
CA LYS A 98 -8.10 11.34 35.25
C LYS A 98 -9.00 10.48 36.12
N SER A 99 -8.58 10.19 37.34
CA SER A 99 -9.44 9.60 38.36
C SER A 99 -10.57 10.58 38.62
N VAL A 100 -11.73 10.33 38.00
CA VAL A 100 -12.99 10.94 38.46
C VAL A 100 -13.24 10.31 39.83
N VAL A 101 -12.95 11.05 40.89
CA VAL A 101 -13.36 10.69 42.25
C VAL A 101 -14.87 10.89 42.30
N GLY A 102 -15.62 9.89 41.85
CA GLY A 102 -17.05 9.75 42.04
C GLY A 102 -17.31 8.77 43.16
N MET A 103 -17.90 9.26 44.25
CA MET A 103 -18.37 8.45 45.37
C MET A 103 -19.32 7.33 44.92
N GLY A 104 -19.05 6.10 45.39
CA GLY A 104 -20.09 5.12 45.68
C GLY A 104 -20.04 3.81 44.87
N GLY A 105 -19.80 2.71 45.57
CA GLY A 105 -20.62 1.50 45.37
C GLY A 105 -20.00 0.31 44.64
N LYS A 106 -19.45 -0.61 45.46
CA LYS A 106 -19.46 -2.08 45.33
C LYS A 106 -18.70 -2.77 44.17
N THR A 107 -17.81 -3.63 44.65
CA THR A 107 -17.10 -4.74 44.01
C THR A 107 -18.01 -5.80 43.38
N THR A 108 -17.69 -6.24 42.16
CA THR A 108 -17.84 -7.63 41.71
C THR A 108 -16.74 -8.00 40.70
N SER A 109 -16.40 -9.27 40.71
CA SER A 109 -15.20 -9.93 40.19
C SER A 109 -15.27 -10.45 38.74
N ALA A 110 -14.10 -10.45 38.10
CA ALA A 110 -13.49 -11.50 37.26
C ALA A 110 -14.14 -12.03 35.96
N ALA A 111 -13.26 -12.05 34.94
CA ALA A 111 -13.10 -13.00 33.83
C ALA A 111 -13.91 -12.81 32.52
N ALA A 112 -13.21 -12.34 31.49
CA ALA A 112 -13.17 -12.96 30.15
C ALA A 112 -11.97 -12.39 29.38
N ALA A 113 -10.91 -13.19 29.24
CA ALA A 113 -9.83 -12.95 28.30
C ALA A 113 -10.15 -13.74 27.03
N VAL A 114 -10.46 -13.04 25.95
CA VAL A 114 -10.48 -13.58 24.59
C VAL A 114 -9.46 -12.77 23.82
N SER A 115 -8.43 -13.45 23.33
CA SER A 115 -7.39 -12.88 22.49
C SER A 115 -7.94 -12.68 21.07
N SER A 116 -8.18 -11.44 20.68
CA SER A 116 -8.08 -11.02 19.28
C SER A 116 -6.72 -10.35 19.08
N ASN A 117 -6.06 -10.70 17.97
CA ASN A 117 -4.78 -10.15 17.54
C ASN A 117 -5.03 -8.83 16.80
N ASP A 118 -5.66 -7.87 17.47
CA ASP A 118 -5.82 -6.51 16.96
C ASP A 118 -4.86 -5.61 17.72
N ALA A 119 -3.66 -5.44 17.17
CA ALA A 119 -2.61 -4.58 17.73
C ALA A 119 -2.89 -3.07 17.48
N GLU A 120 -4.14 -2.70 17.17
CA GLU A 120 -4.51 -1.34 16.79
C GLU A 120 -5.16 -0.53 17.93
N ASP A 121 -5.53 -1.14 19.06
CA ASP A 121 -6.25 -0.46 20.16
C ASP A 121 -5.37 0.03 21.34
N ASP A 122 -4.06 -0.23 21.34
CA ASP A 122 -3.17 0.20 22.46
C ASP A 122 -2.63 1.64 22.28
N ASP A 123 -2.77 2.25 21.10
CA ASP A 123 -2.12 3.53 20.75
C ASP A 123 -2.94 4.77 21.18
N ASP A 124 -4.25 4.65 21.32
CA ASP A 124 -5.15 5.75 21.74
C ASP A 124 -4.90 6.22 23.18
N ASP A 125 -4.32 5.34 24.00
CA ASP A 125 -3.93 5.59 25.39
C ASP A 125 -2.50 6.18 25.50
N MET A 126 -1.79 6.40 24.38
CA MET A 126 -0.41 6.89 24.35
C MET A 126 -0.30 8.37 23.96
N GLU A 127 0.53 9.11 24.68
CA GLU A 127 0.87 10.50 24.44
C GLU A 127 2.28 10.59 23.87
N TYR A 128 2.36 10.86 22.56
CA TYR A 128 3.62 11.05 21.85
C TYR A 128 4.22 12.43 22.09
N VAL A 129 5.55 12.49 22.18
CA VAL A 129 6.27 13.74 22.41
C VAL A 129 6.37 14.54 21.12
N VAL A 130 5.88 15.78 21.14
CA VAL A 130 6.06 16.75 20.05
C VAL A 130 7.55 17.07 19.91
N ALA A 131 8.05 16.99 18.67
CA ALA A 131 9.44 17.22 18.35
C ALA A 131 9.78 18.71 18.39
N ASP A 132 10.79 19.08 19.19
CA ASP A 132 11.41 20.40 19.09
C ASP A 132 12.35 20.42 17.88
N PRO A 133 12.17 21.35 16.91
CA PRO A 133 13.03 21.44 15.74
C PRO A 133 14.51 21.58 16.09
N THR A 134 14.84 22.31 17.16
CA THR A 134 16.22 22.53 17.61
C THR A 134 16.87 21.21 18.00
N ASP A 135 16.15 20.38 18.75
CA ASP A 135 16.63 19.06 19.17
C ASP A 135 16.78 18.12 17.97
N VAL A 136 15.81 18.12 17.04
CA VAL A 136 15.88 17.33 15.80
C VAL A 136 17.13 17.71 15.01
N TRP A 137 17.33 18.99 14.72
CA TRP A 137 18.47 19.45 13.92
C TRP A 137 19.80 19.32 14.65
N SER A 138 19.84 19.45 15.97
CA SER A 138 21.03 19.16 16.78
C SER A 138 21.47 17.70 16.62
N ASN A 139 20.52 16.76 16.69
CA ASN A 139 20.81 15.34 16.48
C ASN A 139 21.28 15.04 15.06
N VAL A 140 20.69 15.70 14.05
CA VAL A 140 21.11 15.56 12.65
C VAL A 140 22.52 16.13 12.46
N ASP A 141 22.72 17.41 12.73
CA ASP A 141 23.94 18.12 12.35
C ASP A 141 25.14 17.80 13.27
N THR A 142 24.89 17.56 14.56
CA THR A 142 25.96 17.35 15.55
C THR A 142 26.16 15.88 15.88
N SER A 143 25.06 15.12 16.05
CA SER A 143 25.12 13.70 16.44
C SER A 143 25.13 12.73 15.24
N SER A 144 25.22 13.25 14.01
CA SER A 144 25.27 12.49 12.75
C SER A 144 24.07 11.54 12.56
N CYS A 145 22.90 11.91 13.08
CA CYS A 145 21.69 11.10 12.96
C CYS A 145 20.96 11.36 11.64
N THR A 146 20.28 10.33 11.14
CA THR A 146 19.30 10.44 10.07
C THR A 146 17.95 10.85 10.64
N LEU A 147 17.34 11.86 10.05
CA LEU A 147 15.93 12.17 10.22
C LEU A 147 15.12 11.38 9.19
N ARG A 148 14.18 10.56 9.64
CA ARG A 148 13.13 9.95 8.82
C ARG A 148 11.82 10.67 9.10
N LEU A 149 11.26 11.32 8.09
CA LEU A 149 9.94 11.92 8.14
C LEU A 149 8.92 10.92 7.57
N LEU A 150 7.92 10.58 8.38
CA LEU A 150 6.83 9.68 8.00
C LEU A 150 5.73 10.48 7.33
N ARG A 151 5.10 9.91 6.30
CA ARG A 151 3.89 10.46 5.65
C ARG A 151 3.98 11.95 5.26
N PRO A 152 5.07 12.43 4.60
CA PRO A 152 5.21 13.86 4.25
C PRO A 152 4.12 14.39 3.30
N HIS A 153 3.37 13.52 2.62
CA HIS A 153 2.22 13.89 1.78
C HIS A 153 1.08 14.55 2.57
N GLU A 154 0.95 14.28 3.87
CA GLU A 154 -0.04 14.93 4.73
C GLU A 154 0.14 16.45 4.80
N HIS A 155 1.37 16.92 4.56
CA HIS A 155 1.75 18.31 4.72
C HIS A 155 2.39 18.92 3.46
N ASN A 156 2.48 18.16 2.37
CA ASN A 156 3.08 18.60 1.12
C ASN A 156 2.19 18.26 -0.07
N ASP A 157 1.61 19.30 -0.69
CA ASP A 157 0.70 19.16 -1.82
C ASP A 157 1.34 18.51 -3.06
N ARG A 158 2.65 18.70 -3.29
CA ARG A 158 3.34 18.13 -4.46
C ARG A 158 3.55 16.64 -4.29
N ILE A 159 3.92 16.21 -3.08
CA ILE A 159 4.04 14.80 -2.74
C ILE A 159 2.66 14.16 -2.81
N HIS A 160 1.66 14.74 -2.15
CA HIS A 160 0.27 14.27 -2.23
C HIS A 160 -0.22 14.08 -3.67
N ALA A 161 -0.02 15.09 -4.53
CA ALA A 161 -0.43 15.01 -5.91
C ALA A 161 0.23 13.86 -6.67
N MET A 162 1.55 13.69 -6.49
CA MET A 162 2.27 12.58 -7.11
C MET A 162 1.79 11.22 -6.61
N LEU A 163 1.60 11.04 -5.30
CA LEU A 163 1.14 9.77 -4.75
C LEU A 163 -0.28 9.45 -5.25
N SER A 164 -1.20 10.41 -5.23
CA SER A 164 -2.58 10.21 -5.71
C SER A 164 -2.65 9.78 -7.18
N LEU A 165 -1.72 10.26 -8.02
CA LEU A 165 -1.60 9.85 -9.42
C LEU A 165 -1.00 8.44 -9.56
N LEU A 166 0.01 8.11 -8.75
CA LEU A 166 0.61 6.78 -8.75
C LEU A 166 -0.35 5.71 -8.22
N GLU A 167 -1.25 6.05 -7.30
CA GLU A 167 -2.31 5.14 -6.85
C GLU A 167 -3.25 4.75 -7.99
N SER A 168 -3.64 5.70 -8.84
CA SER A 168 -4.42 5.39 -10.04
C SER A 168 -3.64 4.53 -11.04
N GLU A 169 -2.34 4.77 -11.21
CA GLU A 169 -1.50 3.96 -12.13
C GLU A 169 -1.25 2.54 -11.61
N PHE A 170 -1.02 2.37 -10.31
CA PHE A 170 -0.70 1.07 -9.72
C PHE A 170 -1.94 0.27 -9.30
N GLY A 171 -3.08 0.93 -9.07
CA GLY A 171 -4.29 0.29 -8.54
C GLY A 171 -4.11 -0.26 -7.13
N CYS A 172 -3.25 0.34 -6.32
CA CYS A 172 -3.02 0.02 -4.91
C CYS A 172 -2.59 1.26 -4.14
N MET A 173 -2.60 1.19 -2.80
CA MET A 173 -2.15 2.27 -1.93
C MET A 173 -0.68 2.63 -2.21
N VAL A 174 -0.38 3.93 -2.24
CA VAL A 174 0.98 4.43 -2.42
C VAL A 174 1.34 5.38 -1.27
N GLY A 175 2.30 4.94 -0.46
CA GLY A 175 2.85 5.71 0.66
C GLY A 175 4.17 6.42 0.32
N SER A 176 4.67 7.19 1.29
CA SER A 176 6.01 7.76 1.18
C SER A 176 6.66 8.02 2.53
N ASN A 177 8.00 7.95 2.57
CA ASN A 177 8.84 8.42 3.68
C ASN A 177 9.99 9.26 3.12
N ALA A 178 10.40 10.31 3.83
CA ALA A 178 11.58 11.09 3.46
C ALA A 178 12.73 10.87 4.44
N TYR A 179 13.96 10.86 3.94
CA TYR A 179 15.15 10.57 4.74
C TYR A 179 16.24 11.61 4.48
N LEU A 180 16.61 12.33 5.54
CA LEU A 180 17.71 13.28 5.54
C LEU A 180 18.87 12.72 6.37
N THR A 181 19.99 12.43 5.72
CA THR A 181 21.17 11.80 6.35
C THR A 181 22.41 12.69 6.18
N PRO A 182 23.06 13.14 7.26
CA PRO A 182 24.31 13.91 7.23
C PRO A 182 25.44 13.22 6.45
N LEU A 183 26.41 13.99 5.99
CA LEU A 183 27.59 13.48 5.28
C LEU A 183 28.40 12.52 6.16
N HIS A 184 28.89 11.43 5.57
CA HIS A 184 29.68 10.39 6.24
C HIS A 184 28.93 9.62 7.33
N SER A 185 27.59 9.58 7.25
CA SER A 185 26.77 8.78 8.17
C SER A 185 25.80 7.84 7.46
N GLN A 186 25.28 6.90 8.24
CA GLN A 186 24.30 5.90 7.85
C GLN A 186 23.25 5.81 8.96
N GLY A 187 21.97 5.89 8.57
CA GLY A 187 20.85 5.87 9.51
C GLY A 187 20.39 4.46 9.89
N PHE A 188 20.39 3.55 8.92
CA PHE A 188 19.71 2.26 9.01
C PHE A 188 20.69 1.11 8.72
N ALA A 189 20.49 0.00 9.41
CA ALA A 189 21.17 -1.26 9.13
C ALA A 189 20.71 -1.84 7.77
N PRO A 190 21.41 -2.82 7.19
CA PRO A 190 20.89 -3.57 6.05
C PRO A 190 19.55 -4.25 6.40
N HIS A 191 18.55 -4.11 5.52
CA HIS A 191 17.21 -4.69 5.67
C HIS A 191 16.51 -4.81 4.31
N TYR A 192 15.42 -5.57 4.24
CA TYR A 192 14.44 -5.45 3.16
C TYR A 192 13.09 -5.02 3.72
N ASP A 193 12.28 -4.39 2.87
CA ASP A 193 10.91 -4.00 3.18
C ASP A 193 9.88 -4.99 2.57
N ASP A 194 8.64 -4.93 3.07
CA ASP A 194 7.44 -5.61 2.56
C ASP A 194 6.74 -4.87 1.40
N VAL A 195 7.33 -3.78 0.94
CA VAL A 195 6.79 -2.91 -0.10
C VAL A 195 7.75 -2.76 -1.28
N ASP A 196 7.19 -2.52 -2.45
CA ASP A 196 7.96 -2.11 -3.61
C ASP A 196 8.34 -0.63 -3.46
N VAL A 197 9.63 -0.32 -3.59
CA VAL A 197 10.20 0.98 -3.26
C VAL A 197 10.77 1.68 -4.48
N PHE A 198 10.41 2.95 -4.67
CA PHE A 198 11.04 3.88 -5.59
C PHE A 198 11.73 4.98 -4.78
N VAL A 199 13.06 4.97 -4.79
CA VAL A 199 13.91 6.00 -4.16
C VAL A 199 14.11 7.14 -5.14
N LEU A 200 13.63 8.33 -4.80
CA LEU A 200 13.82 9.57 -5.55
C LEU A 200 14.87 10.42 -4.83
N GLN A 201 16.05 10.56 -5.43
CA GLN A 201 17.12 11.35 -4.84
C GLN A 201 16.87 12.86 -5.08
N LEU A 202 16.71 13.62 -4.00
CA LEU A 202 16.32 15.04 -4.04
C LEU A 202 17.51 15.98 -3.84
N GLU A 203 18.32 15.75 -2.80
CA GLU A 203 19.49 16.55 -2.47
C GLU A 203 20.69 15.67 -2.13
N GLY A 204 21.90 16.18 -2.36
CA GLY A 204 23.14 15.50 -2.00
C GLY A 204 23.37 14.17 -2.73
N TYR A 205 24.22 13.33 -2.15
CA TYR A 205 24.65 12.07 -2.75
C TYR A 205 24.62 10.93 -1.75
N LYS A 206 24.04 9.80 -2.15
CA LYS A 206 23.94 8.61 -1.31
C LYS A 206 24.41 7.38 -2.07
N ARG A 207 25.33 6.62 -1.46
CA ARG A 207 25.76 5.32 -1.97
C ARG A 207 24.80 4.26 -1.48
N TRP A 208 24.23 3.50 -2.39
CA TRP A 208 23.30 2.40 -2.15
C TRP A 208 23.97 1.09 -2.49
N MET A 209 23.91 0.14 -1.56
CA MET A 209 24.36 -1.24 -1.73
C MET A 209 23.15 -2.16 -1.61
N VAL A 210 22.92 -2.99 -2.63
CA VAL A 210 21.72 -3.83 -2.75
C VAL A 210 22.10 -5.28 -3.04
N TYR A 211 21.39 -6.19 -2.41
CA TYR A 211 21.59 -7.63 -2.42
C TYR A 211 20.27 -8.33 -2.76
N ALA A 212 20.35 -9.51 -3.37
CA ALA A 212 19.16 -10.33 -3.60
C ALA A 212 18.60 -10.87 -2.27
N PRO A 213 17.31 -11.30 -2.24
CA PRO A 213 16.81 -12.09 -1.13
C PRO A 213 17.69 -13.31 -0.86
N LEU A 214 17.99 -13.61 0.41
CA LEU A 214 18.95 -14.66 0.77
C LEU A 214 18.43 -16.07 0.45
N ASN A 215 17.10 -16.23 0.38
CA ASN A 215 16.46 -17.51 0.07
C ASN A 215 15.05 -17.29 -0.51
N LYS A 216 14.42 -18.40 -0.91
CA LYS A 216 13.10 -18.37 -1.55
C LYS A 216 11.99 -17.85 -0.62
N ARG A 217 12.09 -18.04 0.70
CA ARG A 217 11.10 -17.56 1.67
C ARG A 217 11.15 -16.04 1.84
N GLU A 218 12.34 -15.46 1.63
CA GLU A 218 12.56 -14.01 1.65
C GLU A 218 12.28 -13.34 0.29
N THR A 219 11.95 -14.12 -0.75
CA THR A 219 11.55 -13.56 -2.05
C THR A 219 10.09 -13.12 -2.02
N LEU A 220 9.82 -11.85 -2.34
CA LEU A 220 8.49 -11.25 -2.29
C LEU A 220 7.80 -11.39 -0.91
N PRO A 221 8.46 -10.98 0.18
CA PRO A 221 7.94 -11.17 1.52
C PRO A 221 6.69 -10.30 1.75
N ARG A 222 5.79 -10.75 2.63
CA ARG A 222 4.62 -9.99 3.08
C ARG A 222 4.89 -9.20 4.37
N VAL A 223 6.10 -9.32 4.93
CA VAL A 223 6.54 -8.64 6.15
C VAL A 223 7.97 -8.15 5.99
N SER A 224 8.27 -6.98 6.56
CA SER A 224 9.62 -6.41 6.54
C SER A 224 10.61 -7.27 7.33
N SER A 225 11.89 -7.24 6.96
CA SER A 225 12.92 -7.99 7.68
C SER A 225 13.25 -7.38 9.03
N ARG A 226 13.94 -8.15 9.87
CA ARG A 226 14.77 -7.55 10.93
C ARG A 226 15.97 -6.82 10.32
N ASP A 227 16.68 -6.06 11.16
CA ASP A 227 18.02 -5.57 10.81
C ASP A 227 18.99 -6.77 10.65
N TYR A 228 19.70 -6.80 9.53
CA TYR A 228 20.84 -7.69 9.33
C TYR A 228 22.11 -7.02 9.88
N THR A 229 23.06 -7.85 10.29
CA THR A 229 24.39 -7.41 10.73
C THR A 229 25.35 -7.32 9.56
N GLU A 230 26.41 -6.53 9.68
CA GLU A 230 27.45 -6.43 8.64
C GLU A 230 28.10 -7.79 8.35
N LYS A 231 28.23 -8.65 9.36
CA LYS A 231 28.75 -10.02 9.21
C LYS A 231 27.85 -10.91 8.37
N GLU A 232 26.53 -10.78 8.52
CA GLU A 232 25.57 -11.54 7.70
C GLU A 232 25.60 -11.10 6.24
N MET A 233 26.06 -9.88 5.97
CA MET A 233 26.16 -9.32 4.62
C MET A 233 27.58 -9.37 4.03
N GLU A 234 28.56 -9.89 4.77
CA GLU A 234 29.98 -9.86 4.39
C GLU A 234 30.26 -10.79 3.20
N ASP A 235 29.68 -11.99 3.24
CA ASP A 235 29.83 -13.02 2.22
C ASP A 235 28.79 -12.92 1.08
N GLU A 236 27.83 -12.00 1.21
CA GLU A 236 26.73 -11.84 0.25
C GLU A 236 27.13 -10.93 -0.92
N GLU A 237 26.75 -11.32 -2.14
CA GLU A 237 27.08 -10.57 -3.34
C GLU A 237 26.29 -9.24 -3.41
N ARG A 238 27.02 -8.13 -3.52
CA ARG A 238 26.45 -6.81 -3.84
C ARG A 238 26.09 -6.73 -5.32
N LEU A 239 24.84 -7.03 -5.64
CA LEU A 239 24.32 -6.97 -7.00
C LEU A 239 24.24 -5.55 -7.56
N LEU A 240 24.07 -4.55 -6.69
CA LEU A 240 24.13 -3.15 -7.08
C LEU A 240 24.89 -2.34 -6.03
N ASP A 241 25.88 -1.55 -6.49
CA ASP A 241 26.62 -0.59 -5.68
C ASP A 241 26.73 0.73 -6.46
N VAL A 242 25.84 1.67 -6.17
CA VAL A 242 25.68 2.90 -6.97
C VAL A 242 25.57 4.13 -6.08
N THR A 243 26.09 5.26 -6.55
CA THR A 243 25.85 6.56 -5.91
C THR A 243 24.75 7.31 -6.66
N LEU A 244 23.64 7.56 -5.98
CA LEU A 244 22.56 8.39 -6.50
C LEU A 244 22.87 9.87 -6.27
N GLY A 245 22.60 10.70 -7.28
CA GLY A 245 22.58 12.15 -7.16
C GLY A 245 21.21 12.75 -7.49
N PRO A 246 21.01 14.07 -7.32
CA PRO A 246 19.70 14.69 -7.49
C PRO A 246 19.06 14.41 -8.86
N GLY A 247 17.81 13.95 -8.86
CA GLY A 247 17.06 13.57 -10.06
C GLY A 247 17.17 12.09 -10.46
N ASP A 248 18.05 11.32 -9.82
CA ASP A 248 18.15 9.86 -10.04
C ASP A 248 16.99 9.13 -9.34
N VAL A 249 16.60 7.99 -9.92
CA VAL A 249 15.58 7.09 -9.36
C VAL A 249 16.12 5.66 -9.26
N LEU A 250 15.92 5.01 -8.12
CA LEU A 250 16.24 3.59 -7.90
C LEU A 250 14.96 2.85 -7.49
N TYR A 251 14.63 1.78 -8.22
CA TYR A 251 13.55 0.86 -7.91
C TYR A 251 14.08 -0.43 -7.27
N LEU A 252 13.52 -0.76 -6.11
CA LEU A 252 13.79 -1.94 -5.29
C LEU A 252 12.47 -2.71 -5.10
N PRO A 253 12.33 -3.93 -5.65
CA PRO A 253 11.20 -4.79 -5.32
C PRO A 253 11.24 -5.20 -3.84
N ARG A 254 10.09 -5.50 -3.23
CA ARG A 254 10.06 -6.03 -1.86
C ARG A 254 10.92 -7.29 -1.69
N GLY A 255 11.59 -7.41 -0.55
CA GLY A 255 12.54 -8.50 -0.25
C GLY A 255 13.98 -8.26 -0.68
N TRP A 256 14.27 -7.21 -1.45
CA TRP A 256 15.65 -6.86 -1.81
C TRP A 256 16.35 -6.13 -0.67
N ILE A 257 17.37 -6.77 -0.10
CA ILE A 257 18.14 -6.23 1.02
C ILE A 257 18.93 -5.03 0.53
N HIS A 258 18.85 -3.93 1.27
CA HIS A 258 19.53 -2.69 0.91
C HIS A 258 20.06 -1.96 2.13
N GLN A 259 21.12 -1.18 1.91
CA GLN A 259 21.67 -0.22 2.86
C GLN A 259 22.23 1.00 2.12
N ALA A 260 22.29 2.14 2.80
CA ALA A 260 22.76 3.37 2.18
C ALA A 260 23.50 4.30 3.14
N GLU A 261 24.60 4.87 2.66
CA GLU A 261 25.43 5.84 3.38
C GLU A 261 25.55 7.15 2.58
N THR A 262 25.58 8.29 3.27
CA THR A 262 25.78 9.59 2.61
C THR A 262 27.26 9.80 2.29
N VAL A 263 27.54 10.11 1.03
CA VAL A 263 28.90 10.28 0.52
C VAL A 263 29.11 11.68 -0.04
N LYS A 264 30.38 12.07 -0.21
CA LYS A 264 30.70 13.29 -0.95
C LYS A 264 30.32 13.12 -2.42
N ARG A 265 30.09 14.25 -3.10
CA ARG A 265 29.90 14.29 -4.55
C ARG A 265 31.01 13.51 -5.28
N PRO A 266 30.67 12.47 -6.06
CA PRO A 266 31.66 11.78 -6.87
C PRO A 266 32.17 12.67 -8.00
N SER A 267 33.45 12.54 -8.36
CA SER A 267 34.05 13.29 -9.48
C SER A 267 33.38 13.02 -10.84
N SER A 268 32.73 11.86 -10.98
CA SER A 268 31.96 11.47 -12.18
C SER A 268 30.68 12.28 -12.37
N PHE A 269 30.16 12.95 -11.33
CA PHE A 269 29.08 13.92 -11.43
C PHE A 269 29.65 15.27 -11.89
N THR A 270 29.99 15.38 -13.18
CA THR A 270 30.53 16.61 -13.75
C THR A 270 29.43 17.66 -13.98
N SER A 271 29.65 18.87 -13.44
CA SER A 271 28.79 20.06 -13.53
C SER A 271 28.73 20.68 -14.94
N ARG A 272 28.70 19.89 -16.02
CA ARG A 272 28.65 20.44 -17.39
C ARG A 272 27.24 20.73 -17.91
N VAL A 273 26.18 20.35 -17.17
CA VAL A 273 24.78 20.52 -17.63
C VAL A 273 23.83 21.13 -16.57
N LEU A 274 24.27 21.27 -15.32
CA LEU A 274 23.47 21.92 -14.28
C LEU A 274 23.76 23.43 -14.28
N PRO A 275 22.75 24.31 -14.38
CA PRO A 275 22.97 25.74 -14.21
C PRO A 275 23.54 25.99 -12.81
N PRO A 276 24.34 27.05 -12.61
CA PRO A 276 24.75 27.44 -11.27
C PRO A 276 23.48 27.60 -10.42
N ARG A 277 23.33 26.75 -9.39
CA ARG A 277 22.19 26.83 -8.49
C ARG A 277 22.12 28.25 -7.91
N PRO A 278 20.92 28.84 -7.75
CA PRO A 278 20.78 30.12 -7.06
C PRO A 278 21.52 30.05 -5.72
N SER A 279 22.25 31.11 -5.41
CA SER A 279 23.15 31.22 -4.26
C SER A 279 22.47 30.78 -2.96
N GLY A 280 22.75 29.57 -2.49
CA GLY A 280 22.23 29.04 -1.21
C GLY A 280 22.40 27.52 -1.04
N THR A 281 22.21 26.73 -2.09
CA THR A 281 22.26 25.25 -2.01
C THR A 281 23.67 24.72 -2.28
N LYS A 282 24.58 24.95 -1.34
CA LYS A 282 25.97 24.43 -1.33
C LYS A 282 26.14 23.14 -0.53
N ASP A 283 25.08 22.47 -0.12
CA ASP A 283 25.23 21.38 0.84
C ASP A 283 25.45 20.01 0.20
N ASP A 284 26.73 19.75 -0.07
CA ASP A 284 27.27 18.40 0.01
C ASP A 284 27.37 17.92 1.50
N ARG A 285 26.70 18.60 2.45
CA ARG A 285 26.68 18.28 3.89
C ARG A 285 25.68 17.18 4.27
N HIS A 286 24.72 16.85 3.42
CA HIS A 286 23.73 15.80 3.66
C HIS A 286 23.25 15.18 2.34
N SER A 287 22.47 14.11 2.45
CA SER A 287 21.64 13.54 1.39
C SER A 287 20.18 13.62 1.82
N LEU A 288 19.28 14.00 0.92
CA LEU A 288 17.83 13.93 1.08
C LEU A 288 17.23 13.08 -0.05
N HIS A 289 16.43 12.08 0.30
CA HIS A 289 15.63 11.33 -0.67
C HIS A 289 14.21 11.11 -0.16
N LEU A 290 13.29 10.92 -1.10
CA LEU A 290 11.93 10.47 -0.85
C LEU A 290 11.81 9.03 -1.33
N THR A 291 11.37 8.14 -0.46
CA THR A 291 10.98 6.78 -0.83
C THR A 291 9.48 6.79 -1.05
N ILE A 292 9.05 6.39 -2.24
CA ILE A 292 7.67 6.05 -2.56
C ILE A 292 7.52 4.54 -2.40
N SER A 293 6.50 4.09 -1.68
CA SER A 293 6.25 2.67 -1.42
C SER A 293 4.88 2.26 -1.95
N ALA A 294 4.79 1.09 -2.60
CA ALA A 294 3.56 0.54 -3.13
C ALA A 294 3.47 -0.98 -2.88
N MET A 295 2.32 -1.58 -3.22
CA MET A 295 2.09 -3.04 -3.22
C MET A 295 2.15 -3.71 -1.83
N GLN A 296 1.93 -2.96 -0.75
CA GLN A 296 1.83 -3.55 0.59
C GLN A 296 0.58 -4.42 0.69
N ASN A 297 0.72 -5.67 1.14
CA ASN A 297 -0.41 -6.61 1.27
C ASN A 297 -1.30 -6.67 0.00
N TRP A 298 -0.67 -6.61 -1.17
CA TRP A 298 -1.31 -6.54 -2.48
C TRP A 298 -0.90 -7.74 -3.37
N SER A 299 -1.08 -8.95 -2.87
CA SER A 299 -0.73 -10.21 -3.54
C SER A 299 -1.90 -11.17 -3.66
N TRP A 300 -1.73 -12.25 -4.44
CA TRP A 300 -2.70 -13.35 -4.52
C TRP A 300 -3.03 -13.97 -3.17
N ALA A 301 -2.11 -13.95 -2.21
CA ALA A 301 -2.39 -14.45 -0.86
C ALA A 301 -3.38 -13.53 -0.14
N ASP A 302 -3.20 -12.21 -0.25
CA ASP A 302 -4.09 -11.22 0.37
C ASP A 302 -5.50 -11.27 -0.25
N PHE A 303 -5.59 -11.45 -1.58
CA PHE A 303 -6.87 -11.66 -2.26
C PHE A 303 -7.56 -12.96 -1.82
N LEU A 304 -6.82 -14.07 -1.68
CA LEU A 304 -7.40 -15.34 -1.24
C LEU A 304 -7.78 -15.34 0.26
N GLU A 305 -7.07 -14.58 1.10
CA GLU A 305 -7.44 -14.39 2.51
C GLU A 305 -8.77 -13.66 2.68
N LEU A 306 -9.12 -12.77 1.74
CA LEU A 306 -10.43 -12.13 1.66
C LEU A 306 -11.50 -13.08 1.10
N LEU A 307 -11.23 -13.74 -0.03
CA LEU A 307 -12.21 -14.56 -0.75
C LEU A 307 -12.58 -15.86 -0.03
N MET A 308 -11.60 -16.57 0.54
CA MET A 308 -11.82 -17.94 1.02
C MET A 308 -12.76 -18.04 2.24
N PRO A 309 -12.71 -17.13 3.24
CA PRO A 309 -13.69 -17.11 4.33
C PRO A 309 -15.12 -16.90 3.83
N GLU A 310 -15.35 -15.92 2.95
CA GLU A 310 -16.67 -15.63 2.39
C GLU A 310 -17.20 -16.78 1.52
N ALA A 311 -16.33 -17.38 0.70
CA ALA A 311 -16.69 -18.55 -0.08
C ALA A 311 -17.03 -19.76 0.80
N LEU A 312 -16.35 -19.93 1.93
CA LEU A 312 -16.66 -20.98 2.91
C LEU A 312 -18.03 -20.73 3.55
N GLU A 313 -18.29 -19.51 4.00
CA GLU A 313 -19.56 -19.13 4.62
C GLU A 313 -20.72 -19.29 3.64
N SER A 314 -20.59 -18.74 2.42
CA SER A 314 -21.57 -18.89 1.34
C SER A 314 -21.83 -20.35 0.98
N ALA A 315 -20.78 -21.18 0.86
CA ALA A 315 -20.93 -22.60 0.59
C ALA A 315 -21.57 -23.35 1.76
N ALA A 316 -21.29 -22.95 3.00
CA ALA A 316 -21.81 -23.55 4.22
C ALA A 316 -23.26 -23.15 4.48
N SER A 317 -23.69 -21.95 4.10
CA SER A 317 -25.05 -21.43 4.24
C SER A 317 -25.96 -21.78 3.04
N SER A 318 -25.42 -22.42 2.00
CA SER A 318 -26.20 -22.90 0.85
C SER A 318 -27.29 -23.93 1.23
N ASP A 319 -28.49 -23.74 0.70
CA ASP A 319 -29.61 -24.70 0.86
C ASP A 319 -29.47 -25.98 0.03
N LYS A 320 -28.51 -26.00 -0.91
CA LYS A 320 -28.33 -27.13 -1.84
C LYS A 320 -27.66 -28.34 -1.19
N THR A 321 -27.11 -28.20 0.02
CA THR A 321 -26.44 -29.30 0.72
C THR A 321 -26.35 -29.06 2.22
N THR A 322 -26.12 -30.13 2.98
CA THR A 322 -25.66 -30.07 4.36
C THR A 322 -24.20 -30.49 4.52
N SER A 323 -23.49 -30.84 3.44
CA SER A 323 -22.18 -31.53 3.50
C SER A 323 -21.11 -30.80 4.32
N LEU A 324 -21.09 -29.46 4.29
CA LEU A 324 -20.17 -28.63 5.08
C LEU A 324 -20.66 -28.39 6.53
N ARG A 325 -21.96 -28.58 6.79
CA ARG A 325 -22.61 -28.43 8.10
C ARG A 325 -22.66 -29.75 8.89
N GLU A 326 -22.27 -30.87 8.28
CA GLU A 326 -22.18 -32.17 8.96
C GLU A 326 -21.10 -32.14 10.05
N GLY A 327 -21.38 -32.79 11.18
CA GLY A 327 -20.40 -32.95 12.24
C GLY A 327 -19.20 -33.79 11.80
N LEU A 328 -18.00 -33.45 12.29
CA LEU A 328 -16.79 -34.23 12.04
C LEU A 328 -16.96 -35.70 12.50
N PRO A 329 -16.29 -36.67 11.84
CA PRO A 329 -16.34 -38.06 12.25
C PRO A 329 -15.95 -38.23 13.73
N ARG A 330 -16.73 -39.01 14.48
CA ARG A 330 -16.43 -39.33 15.87
C ARG A 330 -15.01 -39.89 15.99
N ASN A 331 -14.30 -39.43 17.01
CA ASN A 331 -12.92 -39.85 17.32
C ASN A 331 -11.92 -39.60 16.18
N PHE A 332 -12.13 -38.63 15.28
CA PHE A 332 -11.15 -38.36 14.22
C PHE A 332 -9.74 -38.02 14.75
N LEU A 333 -9.64 -37.42 15.94
CA LEU A 333 -8.39 -37.16 16.66
C LEU A 333 -7.60 -38.41 17.05
N SER A 334 -8.22 -39.60 17.02
CA SER A 334 -7.52 -40.89 17.24
C SER A 334 -6.75 -41.40 16.02
N TYR A 335 -6.92 -40.76 14.86
CA TYR A 335 -6.25 -41.16 13.63
C TYR A 335 -5.78 -39.99 12.75
N MET A 336 -6.24 -38.75 12.98
CA MET A 336 -5.77 -37.55 12.27
C MET A 336 -4.95 -36.65 13.21
N GLY A 337 -3.93 -35.98 12.67
CA GLY A 337 -3.04 -35.09 13.42
C GLY A 337 -1.57 -35.51 13.29
N THR A 338 -0.66 -34.60 13.60
CA THR A 338 0.80 -34.81 13.47
C THR A 338 1.30 -36.03 14.26
N MET A 339 0.67 -36.36 15.39
CA MET A 339 1.02 -37.53 16.21
C MET A 339 0.69 -38.89 15.57
N HIS A 340 -0.14 -38.90 14.52
CA HIS A 340 -0.59 -40.13 13.83
C HIS A 340 0.03 -40.29 12.45
N HIS A 341 1.04 -39.49 12.11
CA HIS A 341 1.77 -39.61 10.85
C HIS A 341 2.39 -41.02 10.78
N ASP A 342 2.05 -41.80 9.75
CA ASP A 342 2.68 -43.09 9.49
C ASP A 342 3.87 -42.85 8.55
N ASP A 343 5.07 -43.23 8.97
CA ASP A 343 6.35 -43.07 8.24
C ASP A 343 6.47 -43.87 6.93
N GLY A 344 5.34 -44.36 6.38
CA GLY A 344 5.33 -45.48 5.43
C GLY A 344 4.70 -45.25 4.05
N VAL A 345 4.08 -44.10 3.76
CA VAL A 345 3.48 -43.86 2.43
C VAL A 345 3.56 -42.37 2.06
N ASP A 346 4.51 -42.05 1.19
CA ASP A 346 4.55 -40.85 0.31
C ASP A 346 4.30 -39.47 0.97
N ASP A 347 5.04 -39.09 2.02
CA ASP A 347 5.06 -37.68 2.44
C ASP A 347 6.49 -37.21 2.82
N ASP A 348 6.84 -36.04 2.30
CA ASP A 348 8.13 -35.36 2.44
C ASP A 348 8.43 -35.01 3.91
N PHE A 349 9.43 -35.68 4.50
CA PHE A 349 9.91 -35.47 5.88
C PHE A 349 10.47 -34.05 6.13
N SER A 350 10.60 -33.20 5.10
CA SER A 350 11.17 -31.85 5.23
C SER A 350 10.36 -30.92 6.15
N ALA A 351 9.06 -31.19 6.36
CA ALA A 351 8.13 -30.29 7.04
C ALA A 351 7.99 -30.48 8.57
N LEU A 352 8.53 -31.55 9.17
CA LEU A 352 8.42 -31.77 10.62
C LEU A 352 9.48 -30.97 11.41
N PRO A 353 9.14 -30.37 12.57
CA PRO A 353 10.12 -29.83 13.51
C PRO A 353 11.14 -30.90 13.95
N GLU A 354 12.40 -30.52 14.14
CA GLU A 354 13.52 -31.45 14.31
C GLU A 354 13.35 -32.40 15.51
N GLY A 355 12.74 -31.93 16.61
CA GLY A 355 12.44 -32.76 17.78
C GLY A 355 11.42 -33.87 17.49
N LEU A 356 10.45 -33.63 16.61
CA LEU A 356 9.47 -34.63 16.20
C LEU A 356 10.07 -35.65 15.21
N LYS A 357 10.99 -35.20 14.34
CA LYS A 357 11.78 -36.12 13.49
C LYS A 357 12.62 -37.08 14.33
N GLN A 358 13.25 -36.58 15.40
CA GLN A 358 14.04 -37.40 16.32
C GLN A 358 13.16 -38.40 17.08
N ALA A 359 11.98 -37.97 17.54
CA ALA A 359 11.02 -38.85 18.20
C ALA A 359 10.50 -39.95 17.26
N ALA A 360 10.14 -39.61 16.01
CA ALA A 360 9.71 -40.58 15.01
C ALA A 360 10.82 -41.62 14.69
N LYS A 361 12.06 -41.16 14.48
CA LYS A 361 13.22 -42.06 14.29
C LYS A 361 13.49 -42.95 15.51
N ALA A 362 13.35 -42.40 16.72
CA ALA A 362 13.52 -43.16 17.96
C ALA A 362 12.41 -44.21 18.15
N GLN A 363 11.17 -43.88 17.77
CA GLN A 363 10.04 -44.81 17.74
C GLN A 363 10.30 -45.93 16.73
N GLN A 364 10.74 -45.61 15.52
CA GLN A 364 11.06 -46.58 14.48
C GLN A 364 12.22 -47.52 14.88
N ALA A 365 13.25 -46.97 15.55
CA ALA A 365 14.36 -47.76 16.10
C ALA A 365 13.91 -48.68 17.24
N ARG A 366 12.94 -48.26 18.07
CA ARG A 366 12.33 -49.11 19.10
C ARG A 366 11.49 -50.23 18.49
N ASP A 367 10.67 -49.92 17.50
CA ASP A 367 9.85 -50.90 16.78
C ASP A 367 10.72 -51.97 16.08
N LEU A 368 11.88 -51.57 15.53
CA LEU A 368 12.88 -52.48 14.91
C LEU A 368 13.68 -53.29 15.95
N ALA A 369 13.88 -52.76 17.16
CA ALA A 369 14.55 -53.46 18.24
C ALA A 369 13.63 -54.49 18.91
N GLU A 370 12.33 -54.22 19.00
CA GLU A 370 11.32 -55.16 19.47
C GLU A 370 11.14 -56.37 18.52
N SER A 371 11.44 -56.22 17.22
CA SER A 371 11.39 -57.33 16.25
C SER A 371 12.60 -58.28 16.25
N HIS A 372 13.62 -58.04 17.11
CA HIS A 372 14.86 -58.82 17.15
C HIS A 372 15.12 -59.51 18.51
N HIS A 373 14.13 -59.61 19.39
CA HIS A 373 14.28 -60.40 20.61
C HIS A 373 13.89 -61.86 20.34
N ASP A 374 14.92 -62.71 20.18
CA ASP A 374 14.82 -64.17 20.00
C ASP A 374 14.14 -64.82 21.21
N GLY A 375 12.83 -65.00 21.12
CA GLY A 375 12.00 -65.65 22.13
C GLY A 375 10.52 -65.64 21.76
N GLU A 376 10.19 -65.95 20.51
CA GLU A 376 8.81 -65.94 19.98
C GLU A 376 7.91 -66.93 20.73
N THR A 377 7.03 -66.40 21.58
CA THR A 377 5.83 -67.13 22.02
C THR A 377 4.69 -66.86 21.04
N ASN A 378 3.72 -67.76 20.93
CA ASN A 378 2.51 -67.55 20.07
C ASN A 378 1.77 -66.23 20.41
N GLU A 379 1.94 -65.68 21.61
CA GLU A 379 1.33 -64.42 22.04
C GLU A 379 1.99 -63.19 21.39
N ASP A 380 3.30 -63.23 21.11
CA ASP A 380 4.06 -62.12 20.51
C ASP A 380 3.75 -61.96 19.01
N GLU A 381 3.56 -63.06 18.28
CA GLU A 381 3.13 -63.05 16.89
C GLU A 381 1.70 -62.51 16.72
N GLU A 382 0.80 -62.84 17.66
CA GLU A 382 -0.56 -62.32 17.70
C GLU A 382 -0.58 -60.80 17.99
N GLU A 383 0.26 -60.32 18.92
CA GLU A 383 0.39 -58.89 19.22
C GLU A 383 0.94 -58.10 18.03
N ALA A 384 1.99 -58.59 17.37
CA ALA A 384 2.54 -57.96 16.16
C ALA A 384 1.51 -57.89 15.03
N THR A 385 0.75 -58.98 14.82
CA THR A 385 -0.33 -59.03 13.83
C THR A 385 -1.45 -58.05 14.16
N MET A 386 -1.79 -57.89 15.44
CA MET A 386 -2.77 -56.89 15.92
C MET A 386 -2.28 -55.46 15.68
N LYS A 387 -1.03 -55.13 16.00
CA LYS A 387 -0.42 -53.81 15.73
C LYS A 387 -0.45 -53.47 14.24
N ILE A 388 -0.15 -54.43 13.36
CA ILE A 388 -0.23 -54.25 11.90
C ILE A 388 -1.67 -53.97 11.45
N ARG A 389 -2.65 -54.73 11.95
CA ARG A 389 -4.08 -54.51 11.64
C ARG A 389 -4.57 -53.15 12.11
N GLU A 390 -4.12 -52.69 13.27
CA GLU A 390 -4.45 -51.37 13.81
C GLU A 390 -3.87 -50.24 12.95
N ARG A 391 -2.60 -50.35 12.54
CA ARG A 391 -1.98 -49.41 11.59
C ARG A 391 -2.74 -49.36 10.27
N GLN A 392 -3.08 -50.52 9.69
CA GLN A 392 -3.87 -50.57 8.46
C GLN A 392 -5.27 -49.95 8.64
N ARG A 393 -5.93 -50.18 9.77
CA ARG A 393 -7.23 -49.58 10.09
C ARG A 393 -7.14 -48.06 10.22
N ARG A 394 -6.07 -47.56 10.86
CA ARG A 394 -5.77 -46.13 10.99
C ARG A 394 -5.54 -45.50 9.62
N ALA A 395 -4.67 -46.08 8.80
CA ALA A 395 -4.37 -45.60 7.45
C ALA A 395 -5.62 -45.55 6.56
N ARG A 396 -6.50 -46.57 6.62
CA ARG A 396 -7.79 -46.56 5.91
C ARG A 396 -8.70 -45.42 6.37
N ARG A 397 -8.76 -45.13 7.67
CA ARG A 397 -9.55 -44.02 8.23
C ARG A 397 -8.96 -42.65 7.84
N GLN A 398 -7.64 -42.50 7.89
CA GLN A 398 -6.94 -41.30 7.43
C GLN A 398 -7.20 -41.04 5.95
N LYS A 399 -7.04 -42.05 5.10
CA LYS A 399 -7.32 -41.95 3.67
C LYS A 399 -8.76 -41.51 3.40
N ARG A 400 -9.73 -42.16 4.05
CA ARG A 400 -11.15 -41.78 3.93
C ARG A 400 -11.40 -40.34 4.39
N PHE A 401 -10.80 -39.90 5.49
CA PHE A 401 -10.92 -38.53 5.98
C PHE A 401 -10.31 -37.53 4.98
N LYS A 402 -9.08 -37.78 4.48
CA LYS A 402 -8.41 -36.92 3.48
C LYS A 402 -9.24 -36.81 2.20
N GLU A 403 -9.82 -37.91 1.70
CA GLU A 403 -10.70 -37.93 0.52
C GLU A 403 -11.98 -37.11 0.73
N GLU A 404 -12.62 -37.25 1.89
CA GLU A 404 -13.83 -36.50 2.24
C GLU A 404 -13.56 -35.00 2.48
N ALA A 405 -12.44 -34.67 3.11
CA ALA A 405 -11.98 -33.30 3.27
C ALA A 405 -11.67 -32.66 1.92
N LYS A 406 -10.95 -33.36 1.03
CA LYS A 406 -10.66 -32.89 -0.34
C LYS A 406 -11.93 -32.55 -1.09
N LYS A 407 -12.95 -33.41 -1.07
CA LYS A 407 -14.24 -33.13 -1.75
C LYS A 407 -14.91 -31.86 -1.23
N ARG A 408 -14.91 -31.67 0.10
CA ARG A 408 -15.49 -30.48 0.75
C ARG A 408 -14.68 -29.22 0.46
N ILE A 409 -13.35 -29.27 0.48
CA ILE A 409 -12.47 -28.17 0.09
C ILE A 409 -12.71 -27.78 -1.38
N MET A 410 -12.76 -28.75 -2.29
CA MET A 410 -13.03 -28.47 -3.71
C MET A 410 -14.39 -27.83 -3.94
N ARG A 411 -15.38 -28.11 -3.07
CA ARG A 411 -16.68 -27.44 -3.11
C ARG A 411 -16.56 -25.96 -2.74
N VAL A 412 -15.80 -25.63 -1.70
CA VAL A 412 -15.51 -24.25 -1.32
C VAL A 412 -14.75 -23.54 -2.44
N CYS A 413 -13.74 -24.18 -3.04
CA CYS A 413 -13.04 -23.61 -4.20
C CYS A 413 -13.99 -23.35 -5.38
N LYS A 414 -14.94 -24.24 -5.65
CA LYS A 414 -15.94 -24.02 -6.70
C LYS A 414 -16.85 -22.82 -6.39
N GLN A 415 -17.23 -22.64 -5.13
CA GLN A 415 -18.00 -21.47 -4.69
C GLN A 415 -17.16 -20.18 -4.81
N ALA A 416 -15.89 -20.24 -4.42
CA ALA A 416 -14.96 -19.13 -4.55
C ALA A 416 -14.82 -18.67 -6.01
N MET A 417 -14.80 -19.60 -6.97
CA MET A 417 -14.75 -19.26 -8.40
C MET A 417 -15.98 -18.47 -8.88
N SER A 418 -17.15 -18.65 -8.28
CA SER A 418 -18.35 -17.86 -8.62
C SER A 418 -18.43 -16.52 -7.91
N MET A 419 -17.56 -16.28 -6.92
CA MET A 419 -17.53 -15.06 -6.10
C MET A 419 -16.29 -14.19 -6.42
N LEU A 420 -15.64 -14.42 -7.57
CA LEU A 420 -14.43 -13.69 -7.93
C LEU A 420 -14.69 -12.21 -8.16
N ASP A 421 -15.82 -11.86 -8.78
CA ASP A 421 -16.18 -10.46 -9.05
C ASP A 421 -16.56 -9.75 -7.74
N ASP A 422 -17.36 -10.39 -6.88
CA ASP A 422 -17.69 -9.86 -5.54
C ASP A 422 -16.42 -9.60 -4.71
N ALA A 423 -15.47 -10.54 -4.69
CA ALA A 423 -14.19 -10.34 -4.01
C ALA A 423 -13.32 -9.26 -4.67
N CYS A 424 -13.42 -9.08 -5.99
CA CYS A 424 -12.80 -7.96 -6.69
C CYS A 424 -13.43 -6.62 -6.29
N ASP A 425 -14.73 -6.58 -5.99
CA ASP A 425 -15.40 -5.39 -5.47
C ASP A 425 -14.98 -5.09 -4.04
N GLU A 426 -14.90 -6.10 -3.16
CA GLU A 426 -14.40 -5.94 -1.80
C GLU A 426 -12.96 -5.39 -1.76
N ILE A 427 -12.04 -5.96 -2.56
CA ILE A 427 -10.67 -5.41 -2.64
C ILE A 427 -10.64 -4.02 -3.28
N GLY A 428 -11.60 -3.72 -4.17
CA GLY A 428 -11.81 -2.39 -4.73
C GLY A 428 -12.25 -1.37 -3.70
N LYS A 429 -13.20 -1.73 -2.83
CA LYS A 429 -13.64 -0.91 -1.69
C LYS A 429 -12.48 -0.66 -0.73
N ARG A 430 -11.70 -1.70 -0.42
CA ARG A 430 -10.46 -1.56 0.37
C ARG A 430 -9.51 -0.55 -0.29
N PHE A 431 -9.21 -0.68 -1.58
CA PHE A 431 -8.37 0.28 -2.29
C PHE A 431 -8.89 1.72 -2.19
N LEU A 432 -10.19 1.93 -2.36
CA LEU A 432 -10.80 3.25 -2.22
C LEU A 432 -10.67 3.79 -0.79
N SER A 433 -10.71 2.94 0.23
CA SER A 433 -10.51 3.33 1.63
C SER A 433 -9.05 3.70 1.92
N ASP A 434 -8.11 2.93 1.37
CA ASP A 434 -6.69 3.02 1.68
C ASP A 434 -6.02 4.21 0.96
N ARG A 435 -6.58 4.63 -0.19
CA ARG A 435 -5.97 5.62 -1.08
C ARG A 435 -6.16 7.07 -0.66
N LEU A 436 -5.29 7.95 -1.14
CA LEU A 436 -5.38 9.40 -0.93
C LEU A 436 -6.56 10.00 -1.71
N PRO A 437 -7.11 11.15 -1.24
CA PRO A 437 -8.06 11.91 -2.04
C PRO A 437 -7.38 12.41 -3.33
N PRO A 438 -8.08 12.48 -4.47
CA PRO A 438 -7.49 12.91 -5.72
C PRO A 438 -7.03 14.37 -5.64
N ALA A 439 -5.76 14.63 -5.97
CA ALA A 439 -5.25 15.99 -6.06
C ALA A 439 -5.66 16.65 -7.37
N LEU A 440 -6.90 17.17 -7.43
CA LEU A 440 -7.43 17.86 -8.61
C LEU A 440 -6.60 19.10 -8.97
N LEU A 441 -6.21 19.19 -10.24
CA LEU A 441 -5.59 20.35 -10.86
C LEU A 441 -6.59 21.51 -10.87
N LYS A 442 -6.07 22.75 -10.93
CA LYS A 442 -6.93 23.95 -10.97
C LYS A 442 -8.00 23.90 -12.07
N PRO A 443 -7.72 23.46 -13.32
CA PRO A 443 -8.75 23.34 -14.35
C PRO A 443 -9.82 22.29 -14.01
N GLU A 444 -9.44 21.13 -13.48
CA GLU A 444 -10.39 20.08 -13.08
C GLU A 444 -11.29 20.58 -11.94
N ARG A 445 -10.69 21.16 -10.90
CA ARG A 445 -11.42 21.72 -9.74
C ARG A 445 -12.37 22.83 -10.14
N SER A 446 -12.04 23.61 -11.19
CA SER A 446 -12.92 24.65 -11.69
C SER A 446 -14.23 24.11 -12.30
N LEU A 447 -14.26 22.84 -12.68
CA LEU A 447 -15.41 22.17 -13.30
C LEU A 447 -16.30 21.44 -12.29
N THR A 448 -15.93 21.37 -11.01
CA THR A 448 -16.68 20.68 -9.95
C THR A 448 -17.37 21.69 -9.02
N LYS A 449 -18.14 21.19 -8.02
CA LYS A 449 -18.81 22.01 -6.99
C LYS A 449 -17.92 23.06 -6.33
N GLU A 450 -16.62 22.78 -6.21
CA GLU A 450 -15.64 23.63 -5.55
C GLU A 450 -15.23 24.84 -6.38
N GLY A 451 -15.20 24.72 -7.71
CA GLY A 451 -14.77 25.75 -8.63
C GLY A 451 -15.61 27.02 -8.56
N ILE A 452 -16.89 26.89 -8.24
CA ILE A 452 -17.86 27.99 -8.16
C ILE A 452 -17.83 28.70 -6.80
N SER A 453 -17.30 28.05 -5.75
CA SER A 453 -17.32 28.52 -4.36
C SER A 453 -16.27 29.60 -4.07
N ASN A 454 -15.16 29.60 -4.81
CA ASN A 454 -14.12 30.61 -4.69
C ASN A 454 -14.43 31.73 -5.68
N GLY A 455 -14.84 32.90 -5.18
CA GLY A 455 -15.32 34.07 -5.93
C GLY A 455 -14.37 34.73 -6.95
N ASP A 456 -13.50 33.96 -7.61
CA ASP A 456 -12.74 34.38 -8.78
C ASP A 456 -13.66 34.48 -10.00
N SER A 457 -14.51 35.51 -9.98
CA SER A 457 -15.31 36.00 -11.12
C SER A 457 -14.44 36.50 -12.29
N LYS A 458 -13.14 36.20 -12.29
CA LYS A 458 -12.13 36.57 -13.30
C LYS A 458 -11.34 35.39 -13.84
N SER A 459 -11.69 34.14 -13.50
CA SER A 459 -11.10 33.00 -14.21
C SER A 459 -11.68 32.95 -15.61
N ALA A 460 -10.83 33.16 -16.61
CA ALA A 460 -11.14 33.08 -18.03
C ALA A 460 -11.37 31.61 -18.46
N THR A 461 -12.36 30.93 -17.87
CA THR A 461 -12.77 29.62 -18.36
C THR A 461 -13.55 29.82 -19.67
N ARG A 462 -13.16 29.10 -20.73
CA ARG A 462 -13.88 29.06 -22.02
C ARG A 462 -15.29 28.45 -21.89
N HIS A 463 -15.60 27.83 -20.75
CA HIS A 463 -16.80 27.03 -20.50
C HIS A 463 -17.69 27.74 -19.48
N ARG A 464 -18.99 27.85 -19.81
CA ARG A 464 -20.02 28.41 -18.91
C ARG A 464 -20.42 27.36 -17.87
N HIS A 465 -20.58 27.80 -16.63
CA HIS A 465 -21.17 27.02 -15.54
C HIS A 465 -22.53 27.61 -15.17
N ASP A 466 -23.47 26.77 -14.72
CA ASP A 466 -24.68 27.28 -14.10
C ASP A 466 -24.37 27.87 -12.73
N LEU A 467 -24.56 29.18 -12.59
CA LEU A 467 -24.38 29.91 -11.33
C LEU A 467 -25.35 29.45 -10.24
N SER A 468 -26.46 28.80 -10.61
CA SER A 468 -27.41 28.20 -9.67
C SER A 468 -26.96 26.86 -9.11
N LYS A 469 -25.82 26.31 -9.61
CA LYS A 469 -25.28 24.99 -9.26
C LYS A 469 -26.24 23.82 -9.55
N LYS A 470 -27.27 24.04 -10.37
CA LYS A 470 -28.21 23.00 -10.79
C LYS A 470 -27.73 22.28 -12.03
N ILE A 471 -27.98 20.98 -12.05
CA ILE A 471 -27.81 20.13 -13.23
C ILE A 471 -29.09 20.18 -14.07
N TRP A 472 -28.93 20.26 -15.39
CA TRP A 472 -30.01 20.34 -16.38
C TRP A 472 -29.84 19.26 -17.44
N PRO A 473 -30.90 18.93 -18.21
CA PRO A 473 -30.81 17.94 -19.28
C PRO A 473 -29.71 18.23 -20.31
N ASN A 474 -29.42 19.51 -20.58
CA ASN A 474 -28.39 19.94 -21.53
C ASN A 474 -27.00 20.14 -20.89
N THR A 475 -26.82 19.78 -19.62
CA THR A 475 -25.51 19.82 -18.97
C THR A 475 -24.65 18.68 -19.52
N LEU A 476 -23.45 18.99 -19.96
CA LEU A 476 -22.41 17.99 -20.22
C LEU A 476 -21.75 17.62 -18.89
N CYS A 477 -21.60 16.33 -18.64
CA CYS A 477 -20.98 15.80 -17.44
C CYS A 477 -20.00 14.67 -17.77
N ARG A 478 -19.09 14.44 -16.83
CA ARG A 478 -18.17 13.30 -16.79
C ARG A 478 -17.65 13.13 -15.36
N ILE A 479 -17.13 11.96 -15.02
CA ILE A 479 -16.41 11.80 -13.76
C ILE A 479 -15.12 12.63 -13.79
N VAL A 480 -14.79 13.24 -12.65
CA VAL A 480 -13.68 14.20 -12.51
C VAL A 480 -12.34 13.56 -12.88
N ARG A 481 -12.10 12.32 -12.44
CA ARG A 481 -10.93 11.49 -12.78
C ARG A 481 -11.28 10.00 -12.76
N PRO A 482 -10.63 9.15 -13.57
CA PRO A 482 -10.82 7.71 -13.48
C PRO A 482 -10.44 7.15 -12.10
N ASP A 483 -11.01 6.00 -11.76
CA ASP A 483 -10.68 5.19 -10.58
C ASP A 483 -10.95 5.85 -9.21
N VAL A 484 -11.69 6.97 -9.17
CA VAL A 484 -12.02 7.67 -7.92
C VAL A 484 -13.29 7.15 -7.24
N ALA A 485 -14.07 6.30 -7.93
CA ALA A 485 -15.30 5.72 -7.43
C ALA A 485 -15.52 4.31 -7.98
N ARG A 486 -16.27 3.50 -7.25
CA ARG A 486 -16.63 2.12 -7.62
C ARG A 486 -18.08 1.83 -7.27
N LEU A 487 -18.79 1.27 -8.24
CA LEU A 487 -20.17 0.81 -8.11
C LEU A 487 -20.16 -0.67 -7.69
N VAL A 488 -20.93 -0.99 -6.65
CA VAL A 488 -21.12 -2.34 -6.12
C VAL A 488 -22.62 -2.58 -5.95
N VAL A 489 -23.09 -3.81 -6.17
CA VAL A 489 -24.49 -4.17 -5.90
C VAL A 489 -24.57 -4.86 -4.55
N GLU A 490 -25.23 -4.21 -3.58
CA GLU A 490 -25.37 -4.72 -2.22
C GLU A 490 -26.85 -4.74 -1.83
N GLU A 491 -27.33 -5.89 -1.35
CA GLU A 491 -28.72 -6.07 -0.89
C GLU A 491 -29.81 -5.60 -1.89
N GLY A 492 -29.51 -5.65 -3.19
CA GLY A 492 -30.44 -5.21 -4.24
C GLY A 492 -30.44 -3.70 -4.50
N LYS A 493 -29.45 -2.96 -3.98
CA LYS A 493 -29.21 -1.54 -4.26
C LYS A 493 -27.93 -1.34 -5.08
N ALA A 494 -27.87 -0.22 -5.78
CA ALA A 494 -26.65 0.28 -6.40
C ALA A 494 -25.89 1.15 -5.40
N VAL A 495 -24.75 0.67 -4.89
CA VAL A 495 -23.95 1.40 -3.89
C VAL A 495 -22.68 1.92 -4.51
N LEU A 496 -22.47 3.23 -4.46
CA LEU A 496 -21.27 3.89 -4.96
C LEU A 496 -20.35 4.27 -3.80
N TYR A 497 -19.11 3.77 -3.84
CA TYR A 497 -18.02 4.17 -2.96
C TYR A 497 -17.07 5.12 -3.68
N HIS A 498 -16.50 6.11 -2.99
CA HIS A 498 -15.52 7.01 -3.58
C HIS A 498 -14.45 7.48 -2.58
N CYS A 499 -13.33 8.00 -3.09
CA CYS A 499 -12.20 8.46 -2.28
C CYS A 499 -12.07 10.00 -2.15
N LEU A 500 -13.01 10.78 -2.68
CA LEU A 500 -12.90 12.25 -2.67
C LEU A 500 -12.86 12.89 -1.28
N ASP A 501 -13.59 12.31 -0.32
CA ASP A 501 -13.63 12.79 1.06
C ASP A 501 -12.56 12.16 1.96
N ASN A 502 -11.71 11.29 1.40
CA ASN A 502 -10.64 10.69 2.17
C ASN A 502 -9.74 11.78 2.77
N SER A 503 -9.30 11.55 4.00
CA SER A 503 -8.21 12.34 4.58
C SER A 503 -6.89 12.01 3.88
N ARG A 504 -5.95 12.95 3.92
CA ARG A 504 -4.54 12.63 3.60
C ARG A 504 -3.89 11.75 4.67
N VAL A 505 -4.47 11.72 5.87
CA VAL A 505 -4.10 10.79 6.93
C VAL A 505 -4.76 9.45 6.62
N TYR A 506 -3.96 8.39 6.59
CA TYR A 506 -4.41 7.02 6.34
C TYR A 506 -5.59 6.63 7.25
N HIS A 507 -6.71 6.21 6.67
CA HIS A 507 -7.99 5.94 7.35
C HIS A 507 -8.49 7.07 8.28
N GLY A 508 -8.07 8.32 8.05
CA GLY A 508 -8.50 9.46 8.86
C GLY A 508 -9.98 9.81 8.68
N THR A 509 -10.61 9.33 7.61
CA THR A 509 -12.03 9.46 7.33
C THR A 509 -12.56 8.12 6.84
N PRO A 510 -13.63 7.57 7.44
CA PRO A 510 -14.23 6.33 6.96
C PRO A 510 -14.88 6.54 5.59
N LEU A 511 -14.90 5.49 4.76
CA LEU A 511 -15.64 5.50 3.50
C LEU A 511 -17.13 5.73 3.76
N SER A 512 -17.70 6.67 3.03
CA SER A 512 -19.13 6.94 3.03
C SER A 512 -19.79 6.33 1.78
N PRO A 513 -20.67 5.33 1.91
CA PRO A 513 -21.41 4.80 0.76
C PRO A 513 -22.49 5.78 0.31
N MET A 514 -22.72 5.84 -1.00
CA MET A 514 -23.88 6.49 -1.59
C MET A 514 -24.82 5.43 -2.13
N GLU A 515 -26.04 5.36 -1.61
CA GLU A 515 -27.04 4.37 -2.00
C GLU A 515 -27.98 4.94 -3.07
N PHE A 516 -28.19 4.16 -4.13
CA PHE A 516 -29.10 4.43 -5.24
C PHE A 516 -30.03 3.24 -5.46
N GLU A 517 -31.13 3.47 -6.18
CA GLU A 517 -32.00 2.38 -6.59
C GLU A 517 -31.32 1.57 -7.70
N ILE A 518 -31.71 0.29 -7.83
CA ILE A 518 -30.99 -0.63 -8.74
C ILE A 518 -31.17 -0.26 -10.22
N ASP A 519 -32.24 0.42 -10.57
CA ASP A 519 -32.51 0.94 -11.90
C ASP A 519 -31.65 2.16 -12.28
N ASP A 520 -31.04 2.84 -11.30
CA ASP A 520 -30.04 3.91 -11.52
C ASP A 520 -28.68 3.35 -12.00
N ALA A 521 -28.40 2.06 -11.75
CA ALA A 521 -27.10 1.43 -12.00
C ALA A 521 -26.55 1.62 -13.43
N PRO A 522 -27.35 1.51 -14.51
CA PRO A 522 -26.84 1.73 -15.87
C PRO A 522 -26.38 3.17 -16.12
N ALA A 523 -27.05 4.17 -15.54
CA ALA A 523 -26.62 5.57 -15.64
C ALA A 523 -25.33 5.82 -14.85
N LEU A 524 -25.22 5.24 -13.65
CA LEU A 524 -24.00 5.28 -12.85
C LEU A 524 -22.81 4.63 -13.57
N GLU A 525 -22.99 3.43 -14.14
CA GLU A 525 -21.97 2.74 -14.92
C GLU A 525 -21.52 3.56 -16.14
N GLN A 526 -22.46 4.18 -16.85
CA GLN A 526 -22.16 5.05 -17.98
C GLN A 526 -21.36 6.30 -17.56
N LEU A 527 -21.67 6.88 -16.39
CA LEU A 527 -20.90 8.01 -15.85
C LEU A 527 -19.50 7.60 -15.42
N LEU A 528 -19.36 6.47 -14.72
CA LEU A 528 -18.06 5.94 -14.29
C LEU A 528 -17.11 5.62 -15.45
N THR A 529 -17.67 5.25 -16.60
CA THR A 529 -16.91 4.99 -17.84
C THR A 529 -16.72 6.23 -18.71
N THR A 530 -17.43 7.33 -18.43
CA THR A 530 -17.27 8.62 -19.12
C THR A 530 -16.21 9.47 -18.43
N VAL A 531 -14.99 9.44 -18.97
CA VAL A 531 -13.80 10.15 -18.46
C VAL A 531 -13.14 11.01 -19.53
N GLU A 532 -12.22 11.91 -19.14
CA GLU A 532 -11.51 12.79 -20.07
C GLU A 532 -10.84 12.02 -21.22
N PRO A 533 -10.95 12.46 -22.49
CA PRO A 533 -11.53 13.72 -22.98
C PRO A 533 -13.04 13.68 -23.28
N HIS A 534 -13.74 12.58 -22.98
CA HIS A 534 -15.13 12.37 -23.34
C HIS A 534 -16.09 13.04 -22.34
N TRP A 535 -17.26 13.42 -22.85
CA TRP A 535 -18.35 14.03 -22.11
C TRP A 535 -19.66 13.40 -22.56
N ILE A 536 -20.62 13.31 -21.66
CA ILE A 536 -21.98 12.88 -21.96
C ILE A 536 -22.97 13.95 -21.53
N MET A 537 -24.07 14.09 -22.26
CA MET A 537 -25.15 14.98 -21.86
C MET A 537 -26.06 14.25 -20.85
N VAL A 538 -26.52 14.95 -19.81
CA VAL A 538 -27.42 14.35 -18.80
C VAL A 538 -28.65 13.71 -19.45
N ASN A 539 -29.21 14.34 -20.49
CA ASN A 539 -30.32 13.79 -21.26
C ASN A 539 -30.05 12.40 -21.86
N ASP A 540 -28.79 12.12 -22.18
CA ASP A 540 -28.34 10.91 -22.88
C ASP A 540 -27.90 9.79 -21.92
N LEU A 541 -28.03 10.02 -20.60
CA LEU A 541 -27.80 8.97 -19.60
C LEU A 541 -28.78 7.80 -19.77
N ILE A 542 -28.31 6.57 -19.54
CA ILE A 542 -29.13 5.36 -19.65
C ILE A 542 -30.05 5.26 -18.43
N HIS A 543 -31.20 5.92 -18.50
CA HIS A 543 -32.27 5.84 -17.52
C HIS A 543 -33.63 6.12 -18.17
N GLY A 544 -34.71 5.60 -17.59
CA GLY A 544 -36.08 5.73 -18.13
C GLY A 544 -36.72 7.10 -17.93
N ASP A 545 -36.33 7.80 -16.85
CA ASP A 545 -36.84 9.12 -16.47
C ASP A 545 -35.73 10.19 -16.57
N ILE A 546 -36.08 11.39 -17.01
CA ILE A 546 -35.16 12.54 -17.04
C ILE A 546 -34.96 13.16 -15.66
N GLU A 547 -35.94 13.08 -14.76
CA GLU A 547 -35.83 13.61 -13.39
C GLU A 547 -34.75 12.84 -12.63
N ASP A 548 -34.77 11.51 -12.69
CA ASP A 548 -33.75 10.64 -12.08
C ASP A 548 -32.36 10.87 -12.70
N LYS A 549 -32.24 11.03 -14.02
CA LYS A 549 -30.95 11.38 -14.66
C LYS A 549 -30.34 12.64 -14.07
N MET A 550 -31.18 13.66 -13.85
CA MET A 550 -30.76 14.92 -13.26
C MET A 550 -30.39 14.75 -11.79
N GLU A 551 -31.17 13.97 -11.02
CA GLU A 551 -30.90 13.69 -9.60
C GLU A 551 -29.59 12.91 -9.40
N ILE A 552 -29.36 11.84 -10.16
CA ILE A 552 -28.10 11.07 -10.13
C ILE A 552 -26.91 12.00 -10.39
N ALA A 553 -26.98 12.78 -11.48
CA ALA A 553 -25.91 13.70 -11.84
C ALA A 553 -25.74 14.84 -10.81
N GLN A 554 -26.83 15.35 -10.23
CA GLN A 554 -26.79 16.37 -9.19
C GLN A 554 -26.11 15.83 -7.93
N THR A 555 -26.48 14.62 -7.49
CA THR A 555 -25.90 13.97 -6.31
C THR A 555 -24.39 13.74 -6.47
N LEU A 556 -23.94 13.24 -7.63
CA LEU A 556 -22.50 13.10 -7.90
C LEU A 556 -21.78 14.44 -8.01
N TYR A 557 -22.44 15.47 -8.52
CA TYR A 557 -21.88 16.82 -8.57
C TYR A 557 -21.74 17.44 -7.18
N ASP A 558 -22.75 17.26 -6.32
CA ASP A 558 -22.77 17.73 -4.94
C ASP A 558 -21.76 17.00 -4.06
N GLU A 559 -21.36 15.77 -4.42
CA GLU A 559 -20.21 15.07 -3.84
C GLU A 559 -18.87 15.49 -4.47
N GLY A 560 -18.87 16.16 -5.61
CA GLY A 560 -17.67 16.65 -6.29
C GLY A 560 -17.03 15.62 -7.22
N LEU A 561 -17.69 14.47 -7.40
CA LEU A 561 -17.30 13.40 -8.31
C LEU A 561 -17.49 13.80 -9.78
N LEU A 562 -18.41 14.71 -10.04
CA LEU A 562 -18.79 15.11 -11.39
C LEU A 562 -18.18 16.44 -11.80
N ALA A 563 -17.52 16.46 -12.95
CA ALA A 563 -17.16 17.68 -13.66
C ALA A 563 -18.28 18.04 -14.64
N THR A 564 -18.66 19.32 -14.72
CA THR A 564 -19.81 19.76 -15.54
C THR A 564 -19.50 20.98 -16.39
N ILE A 565 -20.14 21.04 -17.56
CA ILE A 565 -20.12 22.19 -18.48
C ILE A 565 -21.55 22.47 -18.93
N LEU A 566 -22.00 23.72 -18.80
CA LEU A 566 -23.29 24.14 -19.34
C LEU A 566 -23.13 24.59 -20.79
N VAL A 567 -23.89 23.98 -21.70
CA VAL A 567 -23.90 24.34 -23.12
C VAL A 567 -25.10 25.24 -23.42
N ASP A 568 -24.85 26.44 -23.98
CA ASP A 568 -25.91 27.32 -24.49
C ASP A 568 -26.49 26.73 -25.80
N ALA A 569 -27.47 25.83 -25.64
CA ALA A 569 -28.09 25.03 -26.70
C ALA A 569 -27.15 23.99 -27.37
N PRO A 570 -27.65 22.78 -27.71
CA PRO A 570 -26.80 21.66 -28.04
C PRO A 570 -26.08 21.88 -29.38
N ASP A 571 -24.74 21.90 -29.34
CA ASP A 571 -23.95 21.70 -30.54
C ASP A 571 -24.11 20.24 -30.98
N ARG A 572 -24.85 20.05 -32.08
CA ARG A 572 -25.12 18.75 -32.73
C ARG A 572 -23.88 18.13 -33.39
N SER A 573 -22.68 18.65 -33.12
CA SER A 573 -21.40 18.18 -33.66
C SER A 573 -20.70 17.12 -32.81
N VAL A 574 -21.10 16.93 -31.55
CA VAL A 574 -20.56 15.86 -30.71
C VAL A 574 -21.26 14.56 -31.08
N LYS A 575 -20.59 13.72 -31.86
CA LYS A 575 -21.04 12.36 -32.12
C LYS A 575 -20.91 11.54 -30.82
N THR A 576 -22.04 11.20 -30.22
CA THR A 576 -22.16 10.08 -29.28
C THR A 576 -21.78 8.80 -30.00
N GLY A 577 -20.73 8.13 -29.55
CA GLY A 577 -20.23 6.86 -30.07
C GLY A 577 -20.57 5.73 -29.11
#